data_AF-A0A8X6RP99-F1
#
_entry.id   AF-A0A8X6RP99-F1
#
_cell.length_a   1.000
_cell.length_b   1.000
_cell.length_c   1.000
_cell.angle_alpha   90.00
_cell.angle_beta   90.00
_cell.angle_gamma   90.00
#
_symmetry.space_group_name_H-M   'P 1'
#
loop_
_entity.id
_entity.type
_entity.pdbx_description
1 polymer ?
#
loop_
_entity_poly.entity_id
_entity_poly.type
_entity_poly.pdbx_seq_one_letter_code
_entity_poly.pdbx_strand_id
1 'polypeptide(L)'
;MIKNVEFKTPNNDVLQGTNLARLYDDMSEKIVKESEDFEGRDSGWTLDEILRLEVRTNRYSPFRGSSSFIEVPKQIAETKAIINVINKKDSQCFMWSILAALYPNTSNPNKTSSYVPHLNKLNFDGISFPTPLNEVKNFSKMNDIGINIYSFEEDLKIFPLLISDIECEKHIDLLYVKNGEFGHYCFIKSLSRLVSKQLTKHQHKTFICKRCLSAFQTEYKLLQHNEMCIHKNPARVVMPSETNLFENFRKICMQTYKLDPCWYFTTPALSWDAMLLHTKVAIELFTDYDMLLFIEKGVRGGISQCCNRYAIANNRYMSNFNPDDEIKYLMYLDANNLYGYAMSKYLPLKDFVWSDNDLTEQDILNLSDESDVGYILEVDLEYPSDLHDKHSDFPLAPENKPPPNCKEPRLLTTLEPKTKYILHYSNLKLYLKLGLVLKKKFIAF
;
A
#
# COMPACT_ATOMS: atom_id res chain seq x y z
N MET A 1 -22.48 -5.66 -13.28
CA MET A 1 -21.10 -5.88 -12.80
C MET A 1 -21.19 -6.84 -11.62
N ILE A 2 -20.35 -7.88 -11.54
CA ILE A 2 -20.35 -8.84 -10.42
C ILE A 2 -19.00 -8.73 -9.73
N LYS A 3 -19.00 -8.55 -8.40
CA LYS A 3 -17.78 -8.36 -7.61
C LYS A 3 -17.73 -9.40 -6.50
N ASN A 4 -16.64 -10.18 -6.48
CA ASN A 4 -16.38 -11.08 -5.36
C ASN A 4 -15.89 -10.28 -4.16
N VAL A 5 -16.55 -10.47 -3.01
CA VAL A 5 -16.21 -9.80 -1.74
C VAL A 5 -16.04 -10.88 -0.67
N GLU A 6 -15.00 -10.75 0.14
CA GLU A 6 -14.75 -11.65 1.28
C GLU A 6 -15.05 -10.92 2.59
N PHE A 7 -16.07 -11.39 3.32
CA PHE A 7 -16.37 -10.95 4.67
C PHE A 7 -15.64 -11.83 5.69
N LYS A 8 -14.93 -11.24 6.65
CA LYS A 8 -14.01 -11.98 7.54
C LYS A 8 -14.24 -11.64 9.00
N THR A 9 -14.44 -12.67 9.81
CA THR A 9 -14.43 -12.57 11.26
C THR A 9 -13.02 -12.74 11.83
N PRO A 10 -12.68 -12.07 12.94
CA PRO A 10 -11.45 -12.36 13.66
C PRO A 10 -11.49 -13.77 14.26
N ASN A 11 -10.32 -14.29 14.65
CA ASN A 11 -10.26 -15.53 15.42
C ASN A 11 -10.83 -15.29 16.82
N ASN A 12 -11.69 -16.20 17.29
CA ASN A 12 -12.24 -16.20 18.65
C ASN A 12 -11.79 -17.46 19.40
N ASP A 13 -11.50 -17.31 20.69
CA ASP A 13 -11.11 -18.42 21.55
C ASP A 13 -12.34 -19.26 21.92
N VAL A 14 -12.34 -20.53 21.56
CA VAL A 14 -13.39 -21.50 21.91
C VAL A 14 -12.88 -22.42 23.01
N LEU A 15 -13.42 -22.25 24.21
CA LEU A 15 -13.08 -23.00 25.41
C LEU A 15 -14.25 -23.90 25.82
N GLN A 16 -14.02 -24.83 26.75
CA GLN A 16 -15.02 -25.81 27.19
C GLN A 16 -16.32 -25.18 27.75
N GLY A 17 -16.24 -23.95 28.27
CA GLY A 17 -17.39 -23.18 28.77
C GLY A 17 -17.96 -22.16 27.78
N THR A 18 -17.43 -22.07 26.56
CA THR A 18 -17.91 -21.10 25.57
C THR A 18 -19.31 -21.48 25.11
N ASN A 19 -20.26 -20.54 25.23
CA ASN A 19 -21.59 -20.71 24.64
C ASN A 19 -21.48 -20.57 23.12
N LEU A 20 -21.48 -21.72 22.43
CA LEU A 20 -21.30 -21.79 20.99
C LEU A 20 -22.44 -21.13 20.21
N ALA A 21 -23.67 -21.14 20.75
CA ALA A 21 -24.81 -20.49 20.09
C ALA A 21 -24.61 -18.98 20.06
N ARG A 22 -24.27 -18.38 21.21
CA ARG A 22 -23.98 -16.94 21.28
C ARG A 22 -22.79 -16.54 20.41
N LEU A 23 -21.72 -17.35 20.40
CA LEU A 23 -20.56 -17.08 19.55
C LEU A 23 -20.92 -17.11 18.07
N TYR A 24 -21.76 -18.07 17.66
CA TYR A 24 -22.28 -18.14 16.30
C TYR A 24 -23.11 -16.91 15.96
N ASP A 25 -24.03 -16.51 16.85
CA ASP A 25 -24.87 -15.33 16.66
C ASP A 25 -24.00 -14.07 16.48
N ASP A 26 -23.05 -13.82 17.40
CA ASP A 26 -22.12 -12.68 17.33
C ASP A 26 -21.29 -12.66 16.02
N MET A 27 -20.80 -13.82 15.57
CA MET A 27 -20.05 -13.95 14.32
C MET A 27 -20.93 -13.74 13.09
N SER A 28 -22.16 -14.24 13.13
CA SER A 28 -23.14 -14.11 12.05
C SER A 28 -23.60 -12.67 11.89
N GLU A 29 -23.96 -11.99 12.98
CA GLU A 29 -24.35 -10.58 13.00
C GLU A 29 -23.25 -9.70 12.42
N LYS A 30 -21.99 -9.99 12.74
CA LYS A 30 -20.86 -9.25 12.17
C LYS A 30 -20.80 -9.41 10.64
N ILE A 31 -20.93 -10.62 10.12
CA ILE A 31 -20.88 -10.89 8.67
C ILE A 31 -22.07 -10.21 7.97
N VAL A 32 -23.26 -10.34 8.54
CA VAL A 32 -24.49 -9.72 8.02
C VAL A 32 -24.31 -8.20 7.98
N LYS A 33 -23.84 -7.58 9.06
CA LYS A 33 -23.59 -6.14 9.12
C LYS A 33 -22.54 -5.68 8.11
N GLU A 34 -21.43 -6.41 7.95
CA GLU A 34 -20.44 -6.06 6.92
C GLU A 34 -21.01 -6.17 5.50
N SER A 35 -21.94 -7.11 5.26
CA SER A 35 -22.67 -7.25 4.00
C SER A 35 -23.64 -6.08 3.78
N GLU A 36 -24.45 -5.74 4.77
CA GLU A 36 -25.39 -4.60 4.73
C GLU A 36 -24.66 -3.26 4.53
N ASP A 37 -23.55 -3.04 5.25
CA ASP A 37 -22.72 -1.85 5.11
C ASP A 37 -22.07 -1.78 3.71
N PHE A 38 -21.86 -2.92 3.06
CA PHE A 38 -21.32 -2.97 1.70
C PHE A 38 -22.39 -2.63 0.66
N GLU A 39 -23.61 -3.16 0.83
CA GLU A 39 -24.77 -2.85 -0.01
C GLU A 39 -25.24 -1.40 0.15
N GLY A 40 -25.18 -0.87 1.38
CA GLY A 40 -25.65 0.47 1.75
C GLY A 40 -24.69 1.62 1.44
N ARG A 41 -23.45 1.35 1.01
CA ARG A 41 -22.62 2.40 0.37
C ARG A 41 -23.28 2.78 -0.94
N ASP A 42 -23.32 4.08 -1.29
CA ASP A 42 -24.02 4.74 -2.42
C ASP A 42 -23.88 4.13 -3.84
N SER A 43 -23.27 2.95 -3.96
CA SER A 43 -23.00 2.19 -5.18
C SER A 43 -24.10 1.19 -5.59
N GLY A 44 -25.15 0.98 -4.78
CA GLY A 44 -26.33 0.17 -5.17
C GLY A 44 -26.07 -1.32 -5.40
N TRP A 45 -25.12 -1.92 -4.67
CA TRP A 45 -24.82 -3.35 -4.77
C TRP A 45 -25.90 -4.19 -4.07
N THR A 46 -26.20 -5.38 -4.61
CA THR A 46 -27.04 -6.40 -3.98
C THR A 46 -26.29 -7.72 -3.96
N LEU A 47 -26.47 -8.52 -2.91
CA LEU A 47 -25.99 -9.90 -2.86
C LEU A 47 -26.65 -10.73 -3.96
N ASP A 48 -25.82 -11.38 -4.78
CA ASP A 48 -26.25 -12.30 -5.84
C ASP A 48 -26.21 -13.76 -5.36
N GLU A 49 -25.02 -14.24 -4.97
CA GLU A 49 -24.84 -15.60 -4.43
C GLU A 49 -23.71 -15.71 -3.38
N ILE A 50 -23.80 -16.73 -2.52
CA ILE A 50 -22.75 -17.10 -1.57
C ILE A 50 -21.94 -18.26 -2.17
N LEU A 51 -20.75 -17.95 -2.68
CA LEU A 51 -19.88 -18.94 -3.32
C LEU A 51 -19.34 -20.00 -2.35
N ARG A 52 -18.97 -19.59 -1.13
CA ARG A 52 -18.35 -20.46 -0.14
C ARG A 52 -18.47 -19.90 1.27
N LEU A 53 -18.71 -20.77 2.24
CA LEU A 53 -18.51 -20.50 3.66
C LEU A 53 -17.34 -21.35 4.18
N GLU A 54 -16.37 -20.75 4.85
CA GLU A 54 -15.21 -21.45 5.40
C GLU A 54 -15.09 -21.17 6.90
N VAL A 55 -15.18 -22.23 7.72
CA VAL A 55 -14.90 -22.17 9.15
C VAL A 55 -13.50 -22.71 9.40
N ARG A 56 -12.62 -21.88 9.96
CA ARG A 56 -11.24 -22.26 10.28
C ARG A 56 -11.11 -22.50 11.78
N THR A 57 -10.87 -23.75 12.15
CA THR A 57 -10.57 -24.14 13.54
C THR A 57 -9.08 -24.42 13.68
N ASN A 58 -8.44 -23.78 14.64
CA ASN A 58 -7.06 -24.07 15.01
C ASN A 58 -7.02 -24.59 16.44
N ARG A 59 -6.05 -25.48 16.74
CA ARG A 59 -5.83 -25.92 18.12
C ARG A 59 -5.39 -24.73 18.95
N TYR A 60 -6.24 -24.28 19.87
CA TYR A 60 -5.91 -23.22 20.80
C TYR A 60 -4.90 -23.71 21.84
N SER A 61 -3.68 -23.16 21.78
CA SER A 61 -2.64 -23.38 22.78
C SER A 61 -2.34 -22.01 23.39
N PRO A 62 -3.05 -21.62 24.46
CA PRO A 62 -2.87 -20.32 25.07
C PRO A 62 -1.42 -20.16 25.49
N PHE A 63 -0.86 -18.97 25.28
CA PHE A 63 0.45 -18.61 25.78
C PHE A 63 0.36 -18.49 27.30
N ARG A 64 0.52 -19.61 28.00
CA ARG A 64 0.60 -19.63 29.46
C ARG A 64 1.90 -19.01 29.89
N GLY A 65 1.87 -18.36 31.05
CA GLY A 65 3.07 -17.77 31.62
C GLY A 65 4.23 -18.79 31.77
N SER A 66 5.44 -18.24 31.82
CA SER A 66 6.69 -18.96 31.95
C SER A 66 6.90 -19.97 33.08
N SER A 67 7.61 -21.06 32.75
CA SER A 67 8.26 -21.94 33.71
C SER A 67 9.56 -21.33 34.25
N SER A 68 10.29 -22.07 35.09
CA SER A 68 11.71 -21.79 35.35
C SER A 68 12.50 -21.66 34.04
N PHE A 69 13.67 -21.03 34.13
CA PHE A 69 14.61 -20.74 33.03
C PHE A 69 14.54 -21.69 31.81
N ILE A 70 14.32 -21.10 30.62
CA ILE A 70 14.35 -21.81 29.34
C ILE A 70 15.52 -21.30 28.51
N GLU A 71 16.32 -22.22 27.97
CA GLU A 71 17.42 -21.86 27.08
C GLU A 71 16.90 -21.41 25.71
N VAL A 72 17.48 -20.34 25.17
CA VAL A 72 17.18 -19.87 23.81
C VAL A 72 17.99 -20.71 22.82
N PRO A 73 17.46 -21.03 21.63
CA PRO A 73 18.24 -21.74 20.61
C PRO A 73 19.61 -21.11 20.36
N LYS A 74 20.63 -21.97 20.17
CA LYS A 74 22.04 -21.56 20.07
C LYS A 74 22.25 -20.46 19.02
N GLN A 75 21.64 -20.57 17.85
CA GLN A 75 21.77 -19.59 16.77
C GLN A 75 21.25 -18.20 17.19
N ILE A 76 20.17 -18.15 17.96
CA ILE A 76 19.61 -16.91 18.50
C ILE A 76 20.53 -16.36 19.60
N ALA A 77 21.04 -17.21 20.50
CA ALA A 77 21.98 -16.81 21.54
C ALA A 77 23.29 -16.23 20.97
N GLU A 78 23.82 -16.82 19.90
CA GLU A 78 25.04 -16.40 19.20
C GLU A 78 24.93 -15.00 18.56
N THR A 79 23.72 -14.51 18.28
CA THR A 79 23.53 -13.12 17.85
C THR A 79 24.02 -12.13 18.90
N LYS A 80 24.13 -12.54 20.18
CA LYS A 80 24.41 -11.66 21.33
C LYS A 80 23.44 -10.45 21.35
N ALA A 81 22.23 -10.62 20.84
CA ALA A 81 21.20 -9.59 20.79
C ALA A 81 20.22 -9.66 21.97
N ILE A 82 20.32 -10.70 22.77
CA ILE A 82 19.39 -11.03 23.86
C ILE A 82 20.15 -11.14 25.18
N ILE A 83 19.48 -10.76 26.27
CA ILE A 83 19.85 -11.08 27.64
C ILE A 83 18.79 -12.04 28.17
N ASN A 84 19.20 -13.27 28.47
CA ASN A 84 18.35 -14.29 29.07
C ASN A 84 18.74 -14.42 30.54
N VAL A 85 17.90 -13.88 31.43
CA VAL A 85 18.15 -13.88 32.88
C VAL A 85 17.80 -15.24 33.47
N ILE A 86 18.76 -15.85 34.16
CA ILE A 86 18.67 -17.22 34.66
C ILE A 86 17.81 -17.26 35.94
N ASN A 87 16.53 -17.57 35.78
CA ASN A 87 15.57 -17.68 36.88
C ASN A 87 15.21 -19.15 37.18
N LYS A 88 16.17 -19.94 37.68
CA LYS A 88 15.97 -21.38 37.93
C LYS A 88 15.01 -21.72 39.09
N LYS A 89 14.69 -20.74 39.94
CA LYS A 89 13.97 -20.95 41.22
C LYS A 89 12.61 -20.26 41.29
N ASP A 90 12.21 -19.57 40.22
CA ASP A 90 10.96 -18.81 40.17
C ASP A 90 10.36 -18.82 38.76
N SER A 91 9.16 -18.25 38.63
CA SER A 91 8.42 -18.11 37.37
C SER A 91 8.31 -16.64 36.94
N GLN A 92 9.30 -15.80 37.28
CA GLN A 92 9.26 -14.33 37.17
C GLN A 92 10.14 -13.78 36.02
N CYS A 93 10.37 -14.55 34.95
CA CYS A 93 11.24 -14.12 33.84
C CYS A 93 10.77 -12.83 33.14
N PHE A 94 9.45 -12.54 33.15
CA PHE A 94 8.91 -11.28 32.66
C PHE A 94 9.48 -10.10 33.45
N MET A 95 9.35 -10.13 34.78
CA MET A 95 9.91 -9.13 35.67
C MET A 95 11.43 -9.00 35.48
N TRP A 96 12.15 -10.12 35.47
CA TRP A 96 13.61 -10.09 35.27
C TRP A 96 14.02 -9.48 33.94
N SER A 97 13.27 -9.74 32.86
CA SER A 97 13.54 -9.16 31.54
C SER A 97 13.25 -7.66 31.49
N ILE A 98 12.18 -7.20 32.12
CA ILE A 98 11.88 -5.76 32.23
C ILE A 98 12.96 -5.04 33.03
N LEU A 99 13.39 -5.61 34.17
CA LEU A 99 14.47 -5.05 34.98
C LEU A 99 15.81 -5.04 34.23
N ALA A 100 16.10 -6.08 33.45
CA ALA A 100 17.30 -6.13 32.61
C ALA A 100 17.31 -5.03 31.52
N ALA A 101 16.15 -4.65 31.01
CA ALA A 101 16.01 -3.59 30.03
C ALA A 101 16.18 -2.19 30.63
N LEU A 102 15.57 -1.94 31.79
CA LEU A 102 15.58 -0.62 32.43
C LEU A 102 16.82 -0.35 33.27
N TYR A 103 17.44 -1.40 33.83
CA TYR A 103 18.59 -1.32 34.72
C TYR A 103 19.72 -2.25 34.22
N PRO A 104 20.31 -1.97 33.04
CA PRO A 104 21.27 -2.87 32.42
C PRO A 104 22.54 -3.04 33.29
N ASN A 105 22.99 -4.29 33.42
CA ASN A 105 24.22 -4.66 34.14
C ASN A 105 25.25 -5.24 33.16
N THR A 106 26.48 -4.73 33.16
CA THR A 106 27.52 -5.15 32.21
C THR A 106 28.31 -6.38 32.66
N SER A 107 28.47 -6.59 33.97
CA SER A 107 29.29 -7.67 34.51
C SER A 107 28.56 -9.01 34.55
N ASN A 108 27.32 -9.03 35.04
CA ASN A 108 26.54 -10.25 35.19
C ASN A 108 25.08 -10.06 34.71
N PRO A 109 24.86 -9.74 33.41
CA PRO A 109 23.53 -9.45 32.88
C PRO A 109 22.56 -10.64 32.98
N ASN A 110 23.05 -11.87 33.09
CA ASN A 110 22.20 -13.05 33.11
C ASN A 110 21.83 -13.51 34.54
N LYS A 111 22.26 -12.82 35.60
CA LYS A 111 21.98 -13.23 36.99
C LYS A 111 20.85 -12.41 37.60
N THR A 112 19.89 -13.07 38.24
CA THR A 112 18.78 -12.40 38.95
C THR A 112 19.28 -11.48 40.06
N SER A 113 20.34 -11.88 40.80
CA SER A 113 20.96 -11.08 41.86
C SER A 113 21.39 -9.68 41.41
N SER A 114 21.70 -9.50 40.13
CA SER A 114 22.08 -8.21 39.54
C SER A 114 20.93 -7.20 39.54
N TYR A 115 19.69 -7.67 39.64
CA TYR A 115 18.48 -6.87 39.47
C TYR A 115 17.62 -6.77 40.75
N VAL A 116 17.92 -7.58 41.77
CA VAL A 116 17.27 -7.54 43.09
C VAL A 116 17.16 -6.12 43.68
N PRO A 117 18.19 -5.24 43.60
CA PRO A 117 18.10 -3.87 44.12
C PRO A 117 17.06 -2.98 43.43
N HIS A 118 16.42 -3.44 42.36
CA HIS A 118 15.49 -2.67 41.54
C HIS A 118 14.06 -3.20 41.56
N LEU A 119 13.77 -4.25 42.34
CA LEU A 119 12.44 -4.89 42.41
C LEU A 119 11.33 -3.90 42.78
N ASN A 120 11.59 -2.99 43.72
CA ASN A 120 10.59 -2.05 44.23
C ASN A 120 10.40 -0.80 43.35
N LYS A 121 11.04 -0.73 42.17
CA LYS A 121 10.98 0.46 41.30
C LYS A 121 9.84 0.41 40.28
N LEU A 122 9.15 -0.73 40.17
CA LEU A 122 8.09 -0.95 39.20
C LEU A 122 6.87 -1.53 39.91
N ASN A 123 5.69 -1.21 39.38
CA ASN A 123 4.44 -1.73 39.88
C ASN A 123 4.08 -3.04 39.16
N PHE A 124 4.11 -4.15 39.89
CA PHE A 124 3.66 -5.47 39.43
C PHE A 124 2.35 -5.91 40.09
N ASP A 125 1.63 -5.00 40.74
CA ASP A 125 0.35 -5.30 41.39
C ASP A 125 -0.67 -5.77 40.35
N GLY A 126 -1.38 -6.86 40.66
CA GLY A 126 -2.35 -7.46 39.75
C GLY A 126 -1.74 -8.18 38.54
N ILE A 127 -0.41 -8.34 38.49
CA ILE A 127 0.26 -9.19 37.50
C ILE A 127 0.52 -10.57 38.10
N SER A 128 0.04 -11.59 37.42
CA SER A 128 0.30 -12.98 37.80
C SER A 128 1.71 -13.39 37.41
N PHE A 129 2.31 -14.23 38.24
CA PHE A 129 3.52 -14.95 37.90
C PHE A 129 3.24 -16.44 37.83
N PRO A 130 3.46 -17.06 36.67
CA PRO A 130 4.04 -16.43 35.50
C PRO A 130 3.10 -15.58 34.63
N THR A 131 3.64 -14.51 34.04
CA THR A 131 2.84 -13.48 33.34
C THR A 131 2.35 -13.91 31.95
N PRO A 132 1.04 -14.07 31.74
CA PRO A 132 0.47 -14.34 30.42
C PRO A 132 0.48 -13.08 29.53
N LEU A 133 0.41 -13.26 28.21
CA LEU A 133 0.51 -12.16 27.24
C LEU A 133 -0.59 -11.09 27.39
N ASN A 134 -1.79 -11.49 27.79
CA ASN A 134 -2.92 -10.57 27.99
C ASN A 134 -2.70 -9.60 29.17
N GLU A 135 -1.96 -10.01 30.21
CA GLU A 135 -1.64 -9.16 31.36
C GLU A 135 -0.48 -8.19 31.09
N VAL A 136 0.35 -8.45 30.06
CA VAL A 136 1.43 -7.53 29.67
C VAL A 136 0.89 -6.14 29.32
N LYS A 137 -0.28 -6.08 28.67
CA LYS A 137 -0.95 -4.79 28.36
C LYS A 137 -1.33 -4.04 29.63
N ASN A 138 -1.73 -4.73 30.69
CA ASN A 138 -2.06 -4.11 31.97
C ASN A 138 -0.78 -3.55 32.62
N PHE A 139 0.29 -4.34 32.67
CA PHE A 139 1.59 -3.89 33.19
C PHE A 139 2.10 -2.65 32.45
N SER A 140 2.03 -2.68 31.11
CA SER A 140 2.46 -1.60 30.22
C SER A 140 1.74 -0.28 30.52
N LYS A 141 0.42 -0.32 30.75
CA LYS A 141 -0.39 0.84 31.15
C LYS A 141 -0.05 1.35 32.55
N MET A 142 0.12 0.45 33.53
CA MET A 142 0.37 0.82 34.92
C MET A 142 1.73 1.50 35.14
N ASN A 143 2.72 1.18 34.29
CA ASN A 143 4.09 1.69 34.44
C ASN A 143 4.48 2.70 33.36
N ASP A 144 3.59 3.02 32.42
CA ASP A 144 3.85 3.89 31.25
C ASP A 144 5.08 3.44 30.43
N ILE A 145 5.09 2.15 30.07
CA ILE A 145 6.19 1.52 29.31
C ILE A 145 5.61 0.72 28.15
N GLY A 146 6.06 1.00 26.93
CA GLY A 146 5.64 0.31 25.73
C GLY A 146 6.38 -1.01 25.61
N ILE A 147 5.67 -2.12 25.51
CA ILE A 147 6.27 -3.46 25.44
C ILE A 147 5.95 -4.09 24.09
N ASN A 148 6.99 -4.44 23.35
CA ASN A 148 6.90 -5.26 22.16
C ASN A 148 7.38 -6.66 22.50
N ILE A 149 6.63 -7.68 22.08
CA ILE A 149 6.96 -9.08 22.25
C ILE A 149 7.10 -9.69 20.87
N TYR A 150 8.25 -10.31 20.64
CA TYR A 150 8.57 -11.07 19.44
C TYR A 150 8.65 -12.54 19.79
N SER A 151 8.41 -13.42 18.82
CA SER A 151 8.71 -14.85 18.94
C SER A 151 9.36 -15.33 17.64
N PHE A 152 9.61 -16.63 17.51
CA PHE A 152 10.24 -17.21 16.32
C PHE A 152 9.53 -18.48 15.87
N GLU A 153 9.56 -18.71 14.55
CA GLU A 153 9.08 -19.93 13.91
C GLU A 153 10.08 -21.08 14.09
N GLU A 154 9.72 -22.30 13.66
CA GLU A 154 10.61 -23.47 13.73
C GLU A 154 11.95 -23.26 12.99
N ASP A 155 11.93 -22.45 11.93
CA ASP A 155 13.12 -22.05 11.16
C ASP A 155 13.91 -20.89 11.79
N LEU A 156 13.57 -20.53 13.03
CA LEU A 156 14.16 -19.46 13.84
C LEU A 156 13.92 -18.03 13.32
N LYS A 157 13.04 -17.83 12.33
CA LYS A 157 12.70 -16.49 11.86
C LYS A 157 11.79 -15.78 12.86
N ILE A 158 12.20 -14.56 13.21
CA ILE A 158 11.54 -13.73 14.22
C ILE A 158 10.31 -13.05 13.62
N PHE A 159 9.20 -13.05 14.37
CA PHE A 159 7.95 -12.37 14.02
C PHE A 159 7.38 -11.60 15.22
N PRO A 160 6.61 -10.52 15.00
CA PRO A 160 5.94 -9.78 16.07
C PRO A 160 4.77 -10.61 16.64
N LEU A 161 4.75 -10.81 17.95
CA LEU A 161 3.66 -11.50 18.66
C LEU A 161 2.69 -10.50 19.30
N LEU A 162 3.23 -9.43 19.87
CA LEU A 162 2.49 -8.30 20.42
C LEU A 162 3.31 -7.03 20.19
N ILE A 163 2.70 -5.98 19.65
CA ILE A 163 3.33 -4.67 19.53
C ILE A 163 2.53 -3.69 20.37
N SER A 164 3.23 -2.82 21.10
CA SER A 164 2.62 -1.78 21.91
C SER A 164 1.84 -0.81 21.02
N ASP A 165 0.60 -0.54 21.41
CA ASP A 165 -0.21 0.54 20.85
C ASP A 165 -0.06 1.84 21.68
N ILE A 166 0.73 1.81 22.76
CA ILE A 166 0.96 2.95 23.65
C ILE A 166 2.11 3.80 23.10
N GLU A 167 1.83 5.08 22.86
CA GLU A 167 2.85 6.09 22.57
C GLU A 167 3.52 6.53 23.88
N CYS A 168 4.70 6.00 24.14
CA CYS A 168 5.50 6.37 25.31
C CYS A 168 6.99 6.45 24.95
N GLU A 169 7.72 7.23 25.74
CA GLU A 169 9.15 7.49 25.53
C GLU A 169 10.01 6.21 25.62
N LYS A 170 9.61 5.26 26.48
CA LYS A 170 10.38 4.04 26.75
C LYS A 170 9.71 2.83 26.15
N HIS A 171 10.38 2.21 25.19
CA HIS A 171 9.97 0.95 24.58
C HIS A 171 10.94 -0.18 24.92
N ILE A 172 10.40 -1.30 25.41
CA ILE A 172 11.14 -2.52 25.71
C ILE A 172 10.74 -3.60 24.70
N ASP A 173 11.73 -4.18 24.05
CA ASP A 173 11.55 -5.30 23.15
C ASP A 173 11.90 -6.61 23.89
N LEU A 174 10.97 -7.56 23.94
CA LEU A 174 11.11 -8.86 24.59
C LEU A 174 11.01 -9.99 23.56
N LEU A 175 11.75 -11.08 23.78
CA LEU A 175 11.61 -12.32 23.05
C LEU A 175 10.85 -13.31 23.91
N TYR A 176 9.76 -13.87 23.38
CA TYR A 176 9.02 -14.97 23.97
C TYR A 176 9.46 -16.30 23.36
N VAL A 177 10.10 -17.13 24.19
CA VAL A 177 10.57 -18.48 23.84
C VAL A 177 9.51 -19.48 24.30
N LYS A 178 8.87 -20.18 23.36
CA LYS A 178 7.88 -21.22 23.68
C LYS A 178 8.56 -22.58 23.86
N ASN A 179 8.21 -23.31 24.91
CA ASN A 179 8.60 -24.70 25.13
C ASN A 179 7.38 -25.51 25.62
N GLY A 180 6.75 -26.25 24.71
CA GLY A 180 5.50 -26.95 25.01
C GLY A 180 4.38 -26.00 25.42
N GLU A 181 3.82 -26.20 26.61
CA GLU A 181 2.75 -25.36 27.17
C GLU A 181 3.25 -24.08 27.86
N PHE A 182 4.55 -23.95 28.12
CA PHE A 182 5.12 -22.84 28.88
C PHE A 182 5.94 -21.90 27.99
N GLY A 183 6.03 -20.63 28.41
CA GLY A 183 6.84 -19.60 27.77
C GLY A 183 8.12 -19.26 28.52
N HIS A 184 8.89 -18.32 27.99
CA HIS A 184 9.94 -17.61 28.72
C HIS A 184 10.24 -16.28 28.04
N TYR A 185 10.27 -15.21 28.81
CA TYR A 185 10.62 -13.88 28.32
C TYR A 185 12.12 -13.66 28.47
N CYS A 186 12.74 -13.17 27.40
CA CYS A 186 14.11 -12.67 27.40
C CYS A 186 14.11 -11.20 26.95
N PHE A 187 15.04 -10.40 27.45
CA PHE A 187 15.21 -9.03 26.99
C PHE A 187 15.96 -8.96 25.65
N ILE A 188 15.38 -8.30 24.64
CA ILE A 188 16.05 -8.01 23.37
C ILE A 188 16.76 -6.65 23.50
N LYS A 189 18.08 -6.69 23.74
CA LYS A 189 18.90 -5.46 23.80
C LYS A 189 19.20 -4.85 22.42
N SER A 190 19.04 -5.61 21.33
CA SER A 190 19.26 -5.10 19.98
C SER A 190 18.43 -5.86 18.95
N LEU A 191 17.23 -5.37 18.65
CA LEU A 191 16.36 -5.99 17.64
C LEU A 191 17.05 -6.07 16.27
N SER A 192 17.77 -5.02 15.86
CA SER A 192 18.52 -5.00 14.60
C SER A 192 19.53 -6.15 14.49
N ARG A 193 20.28 -6.45 15.56
CA ARG A 193 21.23 -7.57 15.56
C ARG A 193 20.53 -8.93 15.54
N LEU A 194 19.36 -9.02 16.18
CA LEU A 194 18.57 -10.24 16.23
C LEU A 194 18.02 -10.62 14.83
N VAL A 195 17.55 -9.62 14.06
CA VAL A 195 16.86 -9.87 12.79
C VAL A 195 17.63 -9.49 11.53
N SER A 196 18.82 -8.88 11.61
CA SER A 196 19.53 -8.44 10.40
C SER A 196 19.84 -9.59 9.44
N LYS A 197 20.28 -10.74 9.96
CA LYS A 197 20.60 -11.93 9.14
C LYS A 197 19.40 -12.53 8.41
N GLN A 198 18.19 -12.38 8.94
CA GLN A 198 16.96 -12.85 8.26
C GLN A 198 16.46 -11.86 7.19
N LEU A 199 16.86 -10.59 7.26
CA LEU A 199 16.35 -9.53 6.38
C LEU A 199 17.32 -9.15 5.27
N THR A 200 18.63 -9.23 5.51
CA THR A 200 19.62 -8.76 4.55
C THR A 200 20.91 -9.59 4.61
N LYS A 201 21.55 -9.73 3.45
CA LYS A 201 22.90 -10.29 3.33
C LYS A 201 23.98 -9.20 3.44
N HIS A 202 23.59 -7.93 3.47
CA HIS A 202 24.51 -6.79 3.49
C HIS A 202 24.97 -6.47 4.92
N GLN A 203 26.21 -5.99 5.05
CA GLN A 203 26.83 -5.68 6.34
C GLN A 203 26.63 -4.22 6.80
N HIS A 204 25.84 -3.43 6.07
CA HIS A 204 25.59 -2.03 6.40
C HIS A 204 24.51 -1.89 7.49
N LYS A 205 24.52 -0.76 8.20
CA LYS A 205 23.50 -0.41 9.19
C LYS A 205 22.11 -0.42 8.54
N THR A 206 21.19 -1.19 9.08
CA THR A 206 19.79 -1.25 8.64
C THR A 206 18.85 -0.68 9.68
N PHE A 207 17.85 0.06 9.21
CA PHE A 207 16.75 0.58 10.03
C PHE A 207 15.56 -0.36 9.86
N ILE A 208 14.93 -0.78 10.95
CA ILE A 208 13.95 -1.87 10.91
C ILE A 208 12.64 -1.39 11.52
N CYS A 209 11.54 -1.60 10.80
CA CYS A 209 10.22 -1.35 11.35
C CYS A 209 9.89 -2.40 12.41
N LYS A 210 9.60 -1.96 13.63
CA LYS A 210 9.25 -2.85 14.75
C LYS A 210 7.93 -3.60 14.55
N ARG A 211 7.01 -3.06 13.74
CA ARG A 211 5.68 -3.63 13.46
C ARG A 211 5.72 -4.72 12.39
N CYS A 212 6.44 -4.50 11.29
CA CYS A 212 6.43 -5.42 10.15
C CYS A 212 7.76 -6.12 9.86
N LEU A 213 8.82 -5.73 10.59
CA LEU A 213 10.20 -6.22 10.42
C LEU A 213 10.78 -5.97 9.02
N SER A 214 10.23 -5.03 8.24
CA SER A 214 10.85 -4.58 7.00
C SER A 214 12.12 -3.78 7.27
N ALA A 215 13.14 -3.95 6.44
CA ALA A 215 14.42 -3.25 6.53
C ALA A 215 14.50 -2.08 5.54
N PHE A 216 15.08 -0.97 6.01
CA PHE A 216 15.25 0.28 5.28
C PHE A 216 16.71 0.75 5.37
N GLN A 217 17.15 1.42 4.30
CA GLN A 217 18.53 1.93 4.19
C GLN A 217 18.75 3.21 5.01
N THR A 218 17.70 4.00 5.25
CA THR A 218 17.75 5.27 5.96
C THR A 218 16.61 5.38 6.95
N GLU A 219 16.81 6.19 7.99
CA GLU A 219 15.80 6.48 9.00
C GLU A 219 14.58 7.21 8.39
N TYR A 220 14.81 8.13 7.45
CA TYR A 220 13.75 8.81 6.71
C TYR A 220 12.80 7.85 6.00
N LYS A 221 13.32 6.82 5.30
CA LYS A 221 12.48 5.81 4.64
C LYS A 221 11.68 4.98 5.64
N LEU A 222 12.25 4.71 6.82
CA LEU A 222 11.53 4.03 7.90
C LEU A 222 10.39 4.91 8.43
N LEU A 223 10.60 6.21 8.60
CA LEU A 223 9.56 7.15 9.05
C LEU A 223 8.39 7.20 8.06
N GLN A 224 8.66 7.38 6.77
CA GLN A 224 7.61 7.33 5.73
C GLN A 224 6.85 6.00 5.74
N HIS A 225 7.56 4.89 5.94
CA HIS A 225 6.90 3.58 6.06
C HIS A 225 6.00 3.49 7.30
N ASN A 226 6.43 4.02 8.44
CA ASN A 226 5.68 3.92 9.69
C ASN A 226 4.31 4.62 9.61
N GLU A 227 4.21 5.75 8.89
CA GLU A 227 2.95 6.46 8.65
C GLU A 227 1.90 5.55 7.98
N MET A 228 2.32 4.68 7.06
CA MET A 228 1.42 3.73 6.40
C MET A 228 1.25 2.43 7.21
N CYS A 229 2.30 2.00 7.92
CA CYS A 229 2.34 0.72 8.63
C CYS A 229 1.49 0.73 9.91
N ILE A 230 1.32 1.89 10.55
CA ILE A 230 0.55 2.02 11.79
C ILE A 230 -0.93 1.61 11.62
N HIS A 231 -1.49 1.83 10.43
CA HIS A 231 -2.87 1.48 10.08
C HIS A 231 -3.06 -0.02 9.74
N LYS A 232 -2.00 -0.83 9.82
CA LYS A 232 -2.02 -2.26 9.52
C LYS A 232 -1.74 -3.08 10.78
N ASN A 233 -2.27 -4.30 10.80
CA ASN A 233 -1.94 -5.28 11.82
C ASN A 233 -0.43 -5.59 11.78
N PRO A 234 0.26 -5.62 12.94
CA PRO A 234 1.66 -6.02 12.99
C PRO A 234 1.85 -7.44 12.46
N ALA A 235 2.64 -7.59 11.41
CA ALA A 235 2.91 -8.87 10.78
C ALA A 235 4.22 -8.80 10.01
N ARG A 236 5.00 -9.88 10.04
CA ARG A 236 6.20 -10.00 9.21
C ARG A 236 5.81 -10.11 7.74
N VAL A 237 6.35 -9.24 6.90
CA VAL A 237 6.17 -9.33 5.45
C VAL A 237 7.04 -10.47 4.92
N VAL A 238 6.41 -11.43 4.23
CA VAL A 238 7.10 -12.53 3.54
C VAL A 238 6.84 -12.37 2.06
N MET A 239 7.90 -12.10 1.30
CA MET A 239 7.81 -12.11 -0.16
C MET A 239 7.74 -13.57 -0.64
N PRO A 240 6.98 -13.87 -1.71
CA PRO A 240 7.02 -15.18 -2.34
C PRO A 240 8.45 -15.56 -2.72
N SER A 241 8.83 -16.84 -2.59
CA SER A 241 10.09 -17.32 -3.15
C SER A 241 10.03 -17.24 -4.68
N GLU A 242 11.18 -17.03 -5.33
CA GLU A 242 11.28 -17.00 -6.80
C GLU A 242 10.69 -18.26 -7.44
N THR A 243 10.86 -19.43 -6.81
CA THR A 243 10.30 -20.71 -7.24
C THR A 243 8.78 -20.72 -7.31
N ASN A 244 8.09 -19.91 -6.50
CA ASN A 244 6.63 -19.94 -6.36
C ASN A 244 5.97 -18.67 -6.92
N LEU A 245 6.74 -17.73 -7.48
CA LEU A 245 6.23 -16.45 -7.95
C LEU A 245 5.23 -16.66 -9.10
N PHE A 246 5.62 -17.42 -10.14
CA PHE A 246 4.76 -17.67 -11.28
C PHE A 246 3.57 -18.56 -10.92
N GLU A 247 3.74 -19.55 -10.02
CA GLU A 247 2.62 -20.36 -9.55
C GLU A 247 1.59 -19.52 -8.78
N ASN A 248 2.04 -18.59 -7.94
CA ASN A 248 1.16 -17.68 -7.23
C ASN A 248 0.47 -16.71 -8.20
N PHE A 249 1.21 -16.15 -9.17
CA PHE A 249 0.63 -15.33 -10.23
C PHE A 249 -0.45 -16.10 -11.02
N ARG A 250 -0.15 -17.33 -11.43
CA ARG A 250 -1.08 -18.24 -12.11
C ARG A 250 -2.33 -18.51 -11.28
N LYS A 251 -2.17 -18.84 -9.99
CA LYS A 251 -3.29 -19.02 -9.06
C LYS A 251 -4.17 -17.78 -8.97
N ILE A 252 -3.57 -16.59 -8.83
CA ILE A 252 -4.29 -15.31 -8.75
C ILE A 252 -5.04 -15.03 -10.04
N CYS A 253 -4.41 -15.17 -11.21
CA CYS A 253 -5.05 -14.96 -12.51
C CYS A 253 -6.22 -15.94 -12.73
N MET A 254 -6.04 -17.21 -12.40
CA MET A 254 -7.08 -18.22 -12.48
C MET A 254 -8.25 -17.93 -11.53
N GLN A 255 -7.97 -17.44 -10.32
CA GLN A 255 -9.02 -17.09 -9.36
C GLN A 255 -9.77 -15.82 -9.76
N THR A 256 -9.04 -14.79 -10.19
CA THR A 256 -9.54 -13.43 -10.44
C THR A 256 -10.15 -13.30 -11.83
N TYR A 257 -9.40 -13.67 -12.86
CA TYR A 257 -9.77 -13.47 -14.27
C TYR A 257 -10.36 -14.72 -14.91
N LYS A 258 -10.27 -15.88 -14.24
CA LYS A 258 -10.62 -17.20 -14.83
C LYS A 258 -9.81 -17.54 -16.08
N LEU A 259 -8.64 -16.91 -16.24
CA LEU A 259 -7.72 -17.12 -17.35
C LEU A 259 -6.40 -17.68 -16.81
N ASP A 260 -5.87 -18.67 -17.52
CA ASP A 260 -4.57 -19.25 -17.17
C ASP A 260 -3.46 -18.50 -17.92
N PRO A 261 -2.58 -17.75 -17.22
CA PRO A 261 -1.51 -16.99 -17.84
C PRO A 261 -0.54 -17.85 -18.67
N CYS A 262 -0.50 -19.17 -18.48
CA CYS A 262 0.31 -20.07 -19.31
C CYS A 262 -0.08 -20.09 -20.79
N TRP A 263 -1.29 -19.67 -21.15
CA TRP A 263 -1.73 -19.60 -22.55
C TRP A 263 -1.35 -18.29 -23.26
N TYR A 264 -0.72 -17.37 -22.54
CA TYR A 264 -0.43 -16.04 -23.03
C TYR A 264 1.07 -15.84 -23.17
N PHE A 265 1.50 -15.33 -24.34
CA PHE A 265 2.89 -14.94 -24.54
C PHE A 265 3.28 -13.70 -23.73
N THR A 266 2.33 -12.82 -23.43
CA THR A 266 2.58 -11.53 -22.75
C THR A 266 1.47 -11.18 -21.76
N THR A 267 1.81 -10.41 -20.72
CA THR A 267 0.83 -9.93 -19.74
C THR A 267 -0.18 -8.93 -20.32
N PRO A 268 0.13 -8.07 -21.31
CA PRO A 268 -0.90 -7.26 -21.96
C PRO A 268 -1.94 -8.08 -22.71
N ALA A 269 -1.56 -9.19 -23.35
CA ALA A 269 -2.53 -10.08 -24.02
C ALA A 269 -3.48 -10.73 -23.01
N LEU A 270 -2.94 -11.20 -21.87
CA LEU A 270 -3.76 -11.69 -20.75
C LEU A 270 -4.71 -10.61 -20.22
N SER A 271 -4.21 -9.39 -20.00
CA SER A 271 -5.02 -8.27 -19.51
C SER A 271 -6.12 -7.87 -20.50
N TRP A 272 -5.83 -7.93 -21.79
CA TRP A 272 -6.80 -7.66 -22.86
C TRP A 272 -7.94 -8.67 -22.86
N ASP A 273 -7.62 -9.97 -22.84
CA ASP A 273 -8.62 -11.02 -22.78
C ASP A 273 -9.39 -10.99 -21.45
N ALA A 274 -8.73 -10.69 -20.33
CA ALA A 274 -9.39 -10.52 -19.04
C ALA A 274 -10.41 -9.36 -19.10
N MET A 275 -10.05 -8.25 -19.73
CA MET A 275 -10.94 -7.10 -19.94
C MET A 275 -12.14 -7.48 -20.81
N LEU A 276 -11.93 -8.15 -21.95
CA LEU A 276 -13.02 -8.61 -22.82
C LEU A 276 -13.93 -9.61 -22.10
N LEU A 277 -13.35 -10.57 -21.37
CA LEU A 277 -14.10 -11.58 -20.64
C LEU A 277 -14.96 -10.96 -19.53
N HIS A 278 -14.46 -9.93 -18.83
CA HIS A 278 -15.16 -9.29 -17.74
C HIS A 278 -16.24 -8.30 -18.21
N THR A 279 -15.91 -7.46 -19.19
CA THR A 279 -16.81 -6.39 -19.67
C THR A 279 -17.82 -6.89 -20.69
N LYS A 280 -17.51 -7.98 -21.42
CA LYS A 280 -18.28 -8.49 -22.56
C LYS A 280 -18.47 -7.44 -23.67
N VAL A 281 -17.63 -6.42 -23.70
CA VAL A 281 -17.69 -5.39 -24.73
C VAL A 281 -17.28 -5.97 -26.08
N ALA A 282 -17.96 -5.55 -27.14
CA ALA A 282 -17.56 -5.81 -28.52
C ALA A 282 -16.93 -4.54 -29.08
N ILE A 283 -15.66 -4.65 -29.48
CA ILE A 283 -14.90 -3.55 -30.08
C ILE A 283 -14.82 -3.82 -31.58
N GLU A 284 -15.32 -2.90 -32.38
CA GLU A 284 -15.21 -2.95 -33.83
C GLU A 284 -13.78 -2.61 -34.26
N LEU A 285 -13.31 -3.25 -35.32
CA LEU A 285 -12.02 -2.93 -35.94
C LEU A 285 -12.24 -1.98 -37.10
N PHE A 286 -11.32 -1.04 -37.30
CA PHE A 286 -11.32 -0.21 -38.49
C PHE A 286 -11.22 -1.06 -39.76
N THR A 287 -12.20 -0.90 -40.64
CA THR A 287 -12.17 -1.47 -42.00
C THR A 287 -11.72 -0.48 -43.05
N ASP A 288 -11.77 0.83 -42.74
CA ASP A 288 -11.27 1.91 -43.58
C ASP A 288 -9.84 2.29 -43.16
N TYR A 289 -8.92 2.25 -44.13
CA TYR A 289 -7.51 2.60 -43.94
C TYR A 289 -7.33 4.08 -43.59
N ASP A 290 -8.13 4.97 -44.17
CA ASP A 290 -8.01 6.40 -43.94
C ASP A 290 -8.46 6.77 -42.52
N MET A 291 -9.46 6.07 -41.96
CA MET A 291 -9.86 6.23 -40.56
C MET A 291 -8.73 5.83 -39.62
N LEU A 292 -8.07 4.69 -39.88
CA LEU A 292 -6.94 4.24 -39.08
C LEU A 292 -5.82 5.29 -39.05
N LEU A 293 -5.42 5.79 -40.23
CA LEU A 293 -4.39 6.83 -40.33
C LEU A 293 -4.80 8.13 -39.62
N PHE A 294 -6.08 8.51 -39.70
CA PHE A 294 -6.62 9.68 -39.03
C PHE A 294 -6.50 9.55 -37.50
N ILE A 295 -6.90 8.39 -36.95
CA ILE A 295 -6.78 8.11 -35.52
C ILE A 295 -5.31 8.07 -35.08
N GLU A 296 -4.45 7.36 -35.79
CA GLU A 296 -3.02 7.28 -35.48
C GLU A 296 -2.36 8.66 -35.47
N LYS A 297 -2.70 9.53 -36.41
CA LYS A 297 -2.24 10.93 -36.46
C LYS A 297 -2.78 11.77 -35.29
N GLY A 298 -3.89 11.38 -34.67
CA GLY A 298 -4.46 11.99 -33.47
C GLY A 298 -3.87 11.50 -32.14
N VAL A 299 -3.24 10.31 -32.10
CA VAL A 299 -2.69 9.74 -30.87
C VAL A 299 -1.55 10.60 -30.31
N ARG A 300 -1.59 10.88 -29.00
CA ARG A 300 -0.54 11.59 -28.26
C ARG A 300 -0.10 10.74 -27.07
N GLY A 301 1.18 10.84 -26.71
CA GLY A 301 1.74 10.21 -25.52
C GLY A 301 1.47 11.01 -24.25
N GLY A 302 2.05 10.55 -23.13
CA GLY A 302 2.05 11.31 -21.88
C GLY A 302 2.88 12.59 -21.99
N ILE A 303 2.37 13.69 -21.44
CA ILE A 303 3.08 14.96 -21.37
C ILE A 303 4.20 14.84 -20.33
N SER A 304 5.43 15.14 -20.74
CA SER A 304 6.59 15.22 -19.85
C SER A 304 7.29 16.56 -20.10
N GLN A 305 7.13 17.49 -19.16
CA GLN A 305 7.62 18.85 -19.28
C GLN A 305 8.31 19.29 -17.99
N CYS A 306 9.41 20.05 -18.15
CA CYS A 306 10.10 20.71 -17.06
C CYS A 306 9.89 22.23 -17.21
N CYS A 307 8.94 22.78 -16.46
CA CYS A 307 8.53 24.19 -16.56
C CYS A 307 9.50 25.10 -15.81
N ASN A 308 10.04 24.61 -14.69
CA ASN A 308 11.08 25.28 -13.92
C ASN A 308 12.35 24.43 -13.90
N ARG A 309 13.48 24.99 -14.35
CA ARG A 309 14.75 24.25 -14.48
C ARG A 309 15.30 23.76 -13.13
N TYR A 310 15.03 24.50 -12.05
CA TYR A 310 15.59 24.20 -10.76
C TYR A 310 14.76 24.81 -9.63
N ALA A 311 14.48 24.01 -8.60
CA ALA A 311 13.85 24.46 -7.37
C ALA A 311 14.48 23.74 -6.17
N ILE A 312 14.72 24.47 -5.10
CA ILE A 312 15.14 23.93 -3.80
C ILE A 312 14.09 24.33 -2.77
N ALA A 313 13.70 23.38 -1.91
CA ALA A 313 12.90 23.69 -0.73
C ALA A 313 13.74 24.47 0.30
N ASN A 314 13.12 25.45 0.96
CA ASN A 314 13.68 26.14 2.12
C ASN A 314 12.58 26.27 3.17
N ASN A 315 12.48 25.30 4.06
CA ASN A 315 11.45 25.34 5.10
C ASN A 315 12.01 24.86 6.44
N ARG A 316 11.31 25.25 7.52
CA ARG A 316 11.71 25.05 8.92
C ARG A 316 11.99 23.59 9.34
N TYR A 317 11.59 22.61 8.52
CA TYR A 317 11.81 21.20 8.80
C TYR A 317 13.13 20.66 8.21
N MET A 318 13.86 21.47 7.44
CA MET A 318 15.11 21.09 6.80
C MET A 318 16.32 21.47 7.67
N SER A 319 17.35 20.62 7.69
CA SER A 319 18.56 20.84 8.49
C SER A 319 19.40 22.04 8.01
N ASN A 320 19.23 22.44 6.76
CA ASN A 320 19.90 23.58 6.12
C ASN A 320 18.95 24.77 5.91
N PHE A 321 17.88 24.87 6.70
CA PHE A 321 16.95 26.01 6.64
C PHE A 321 17.67 27.34 6.89
N ASN A 322 17.47 28.30 5.99
CA ASN A 322 17.96 29.65 6.16
C ASN A 322 16.76 30.60 6.39
N PRO A 323 16.65 31.24 7.58
CA PRO A 323 15.57 32.16 7.88
C PRO A 323 15.64 33.46 7.07
N ASP A 324 16.80 33.79 6.50
CA ASP A 324 16.98 34.98 5.66
C ASP A 324 16.50 34.76 4.21
N ASP A 325 16.30 33.49 3.81
CA ASP A 325 15.80 33.12 2.49
C ASP A 325 14.27 32.90 2.50
N GLU A 326 13.65 33.05 1.33
CA GLU A 326 12.21 32.82 1.14
C GLU A 326 11.79 31.39 1.54
N ILE A 327 10.69 31.27 2.31
CA ILE A 327 10.16 29.98 2.74
C ILE A 327 9.54 29.24 1.53
N LYS A 328 10.11 28.10 1.15
CA LYS A 328 9.71 27.29 -0.01
C LYS A 328 9.42 25.84 0.38
N TYR A 329 8.27 25.36 -0.06
CA TYR A 329 7.87 23.96 0.01
C TYR A 329 7.82 23.37 -1.39
N LEU A 330 8.15 22.08 -1.51
CA LEU A 330 7.98 21.31 -2.72
C LEU A 330 6.89 20.26 -2.46
N MET A 331 5.99 20.10 -3.42
CA MET A 331 4.90 19.13 -3.37
C MET A 331 5.04 18.16 -4.54
N TYR A 332 4.92 16.87 -4.24
CA TYR A 332 4.82 15.83 -5.25
C TYR A 332 3.38 15.34 -5.31
N LEU A 333 2.78 15.41 -6.49
CA LEU A 333 1.43 14.94 -6.76
C LEU A 333 1.48 13.82 -7.79
N ASP A 334 0.79 12.73 -7.51
CA ASP A 334 0.73 11.55 -8.38
C ASP A 334 -0.72 11.07 -8.45
N ALA A 335 -1.22 10.89 -9.68
CA ALA A 335 -2.58 10.45 -9.91
C ALA A 335 -2.66 8.91 -9.81
N ASN A 336 -3.40 8.42 -8.82
CA ASN A 336 -3.67 6.99 -8.66
C ASN A 336 -4.42 6.43 -9.87
N ASN A 337 -3.78 5.54 -10.64
CA ASN A 337 -4.36 4.86 -11.80
C ASN A 337 -4.95 5.80 -12.86
N LEU A 338 -4.15 6.77 -13.32
CA LEU A 338 -4.56 7.78 -14.30
C LEU A 338 -5.22 7.19 -15.56
N TYR A 339 -4.61 6.17 -16.18
CA TYR A 339 -5.18 5.54 -17.38
C TYR A 339 -6.44 4.74 -17.07
N GLY A 340 -6.53 4.08 -15.91
CA GLY A 340 -7.77 3.40 -15.51
C GLY A 340 -8.94 4.36 -15.33
N TYR A 341 -8.70 5.56 -14.79
CA TYR A 341 -9.71 6.61 -14.75
C TYR A 341 -10.14 7.04 -16.17
N ALA A 342 -9.19 7.26 -17.07
CA ALA A 342 -9.51 7.60 -18.46
C ALA A 342 -10.28 6.48 -19.19
N MET A 343 -9.91 5.22 -18.96
CA MET A 343 -10.60 4.05 -19.52
C MET A 343 -12.00 3.80 -18.93
N SER A 344 -12.35 4.45 -17.81
CA SER A 344 -13.69 4.39 -17.23
C SER A 344 -14.67 5.40 -17.84
N LYS A 345 -14.20 6.26 -18.76
CA LYS A 345 -15.04 7.22 -19.47
C LYS A 345 -15.73 6.57 -20.67
N TYR A 346 -16.73 7.25 -21.21
CA TYR A 346 -17.36 6.85 -22.47
C TYR A 346 -16.33 6.97 -23.60
N LEU A 347 -16.01 5.83 -24.22
CA LEU A 347 -15.00 5.70 -25.26
C LEU A 347 -15.63 5.15 -26.54
N PRO A 348 -15.07 5.48 -27.72
CA PRO A 348 -15.55 4.97 -28.99
C PRO A 348 -15.29 3.45 -29.09
N LEU A 349 -16.33 2.68 -29.42
CA LEU A 349 -16.27 1.21 -29.46
C LEU A 349 -16.64 0.61 -30.82
N LYS A 350 -17.58 1.21 -31.56
CA LYS A 350 -18.14 0.68 -32.80
C LYS A 350 -18.94 1.75 -33.58
N ASP A 351 -19.48 1.35 -34.71
CA ASP A 351 -20.31 2.11 -35.64
C ASP A 351 -19.54 3.31 -36.25
N PHE A 352 -18.27 3.06 -36.59
CA PHE A 352 -17.35 4.08 -37.10
C PHE A 352 -17.72 4.54 -38.51
N VAL A 353 -18.03 5.82 -38.66
CA VAL A 353 -18.44 6.42 -39.94
C VAL A 353 -17.86 7.81 -40.08
N TRP A 354 -17.41 8.16 -41.29
CA TRP A 354 -17.12 9.56 -41.58
C TRP A 354 -18.42 10.36 -41.51
N SER A 355 -18.36 11.49 -40.81
CA SER A 355 -19.50 12.37 -40.65
C SER A 355 -19.30 13.64 -41.47
N ASP A 356 -20.29 13.92 -42.33
CA ASP A 356 -20.41 15.19 -43.07
C ASP A 356 -21.07 16.28 -42.20
N ASN A 357 -21.28 16.03 -40.90
CA ASN A 357 -21.94 16.98 -40.00
C ASN A 357 -21.04 18.20 -39.76
N ASP A 358 -21.60 19.37 -40.05
CA ASP A 358 -20.96 20.66 -39.81
C ASP A 358 -21.30 21.16 -38.40
N LEU A 359 -20.59 20.63 -37.39
CA LEU A 359 -20.79 20.99 -35.99
C LEU A 359 -20.30 22.42 -35.71
N THR A 360 -21.12 23.27 -35.11
CA THR A 360 -20.66 24.58 -34.63
C THR A 360 -19.90 24.47 -33.31
N GLU A 361 -19.16 25.52 -32.93
CA GLU A 361 -18.52 25.59 -31.62
C GLU A 361 -19.52 25.37 -30.47
N GLN A 362 -20.72 25.93 -30.61
CA GLN A 362 -21.79 25.79 -29.62
C GLN A 362 -22.30 24.35 -29.53
N ASP A 363 -22.40 23.65 -30.67
CA ASP A 363 -22.77 22.25 -30.70
C ASP A 363 -21.76 21.41 -29.93
N ILE A 364 -20.45 21.62 -30.18
CA ILE A 364 -19.36 20.92 -29.50
C ILE A 364 -19.39 21.16 -27.98
N LEU A 365 -19.60 22.41 -27.56
CA LEU A 365 -19.68 22.76 -26.13
C LEU A 365 -20.89 22.12 -25.43
N ASN A 366 -21.97 21.89 -26.18
CA ASN A 366 -23.21 21.28 -25.69
C ASN A 366 -23.21 19.74 -25.73
N LEU A 367 -22.26 19.10 -26.43
CA LEU A 367 -22.14 17.65 -26.43
C LEU A 367 -21.93 17.11 -25.01
N SER A 368 -22.68 16.06 -24.67
CA SER A 368 -22.53 15.34 -23.41
C SER A 368 -21.30 14.44 -23.48
N ASP A 369 -20.49 14.42 -22.42
CA ASP A 369 -19.33 13.53 -22.30
C ASP A 369 -19.74 12.05 -22.06
N GLU A 370 -21.05 11.79 -21.89
CA GLU A 370 -21.69 10.48 -21.70
C GLU A 370 -22.64 10.14 -22.87
N SER A 371 -22.51 10.83 -24.00
CA SER A 371 -23.29 10.57 -25.20
C SER A 371 -22.97 9.20 -25.80
N ASP A 372 -23.98 8.50 -26.31
CA ASP A 372 -23.81 7.25 -27.07
C ASP A 372 -23.08 7.47 -28.41
N VAL A 373 -23.09 8.72 -28.92
CA VAL A 373 -22.37 9.14 -30.12
C VAL A 373 -21.32 10.20 -29.75
N GLY A 374 -20.07 9.94 -30.13
CA GLY A 374 -18.95 10.87 -29.96
C GLY A 374 -18.34 11.29 -31.29
N TYR A 375 -17.42 12.25 -31.25
CA TYR A 375 -16.72 12.77 -32.43
C TYR A 375 -15.22 12.91 -32.20
N ILE A 376 -14.43 12.55 -33.21
CA ILE A 376 -13.02 12.93 -33.32
C ILE A 376 -12.90 13.88 -34.51
N LEU A 377 -12.27 15.02 -34.27
CA LEU A 377 -12.34 16.17 -35.16
C LEU A 377 -10.94 16.56 -35.61
N GLU A 378 -10.77 16.88 -36.91
CA GLU A 378 -9.61 17.64 -37.40
C GLU A 378 -9.94 19.14 -37.41
N VAL A 379 -9.18 19.94 -36.66
CA VAL A 379 -9.46 21.36 -36.43
C VAL A 379 -8.22 22.26 -36.58
N ASP A 380 -8.46 23.54 -36.86
CA ASP A 380 -7.45 24.59 -36.70
C ASP A 380 -7.78 25.40 -35.42
N LEU A 381 -6.79 25.55 -34.53
CA LEU A 381 -6.92 26.26 -33.26
C LEU A 381 -5.94 27.44 -33.23
N GLU A 382 -6.46 28.63 -32.95
CA GLU A 382 -5.63 29.78 -32.58
C GLU A 382 -5.35 29.74 -31.08
N TYR A 383 -4.12 30.11 -30.74
CA TYR A 383 -3.67 30.30 -29.36
C TYR A 383 -3.53 31.80 -29.10
N PRO A 384 -4.49 32.44 -28.42
CA PRO A 384 -4.43 33.87 -28.12
C PRO A 384 -3.20 34.24 -27.29
N SER A 385 -2.54 35.34 -27.65
CA SER A 385 -1.30 35.78 -27.02
C SER A 385 -1.47 36.18 -25.55
N ASP A 386 -2.65 36.63 -25.16
CA ASP A 386 -3.04 36.96 -23.79
C ASP A 386 -3.09 35.73 -22.86
N LEU A 387 -3.16 34.50 -23.42
CA LEU A 387 -3.12 33.26 -22.64
C LEU A 387 -1.70 32.72 -22.41
N HIS A 388 -0.69 33.28 -23.08
CA HIS A 388 0.67 32.72 -23.09
C HIS A 388 1.29 32.66 -21.70
N ASP A 389 1.15 33.72 -20.90
CA ASP A 389 1.69 33.77 -19.54
C ASP A 389 0.94 32.81 -18.62
N LYS A 390 -0.39 32.69 -18.79
CA LYS A 390 -1.22 31.81 -17.96
C LYS A 390 -0.98 30.33 -18.23
N HIS A 391 -0.68 29.98 -19.48
CA HIS A 391 -0.52 28.60 -19.92
C HIS A 391 0.95 28.21 -20.15
N SER A 392 1.91 29.04 -19.75
CA SER A 392 3.35 28.79 -19.99
C SER A 392 3.83 27.47 -19.40
N ASP A 393 3.28 27.07 -18.26
CA ASP A 393 3.67 25.84 -17.56
C ASP A 393 3.05 24.60 -18.20
N PHE A 394 1.81 24.69 -18.67
CA PHE A 394 1.11 23.57 -19.33
C PHE A 394 0.37 24.05 -20.59
N PRO A 395 1.08 24.32 -21.69
CA PRO A 395 0.44 24.66 -22.95
C PRO A 395 -0.48 23.53 -23.44
N LEU A 396 -1.68 23.90 -23.86
CA LEU A 396 -2.71 23.00 -24.37
C LEU A 396 -2.37 22.46 -25.77
N ALA A 397 -3.06 21.39 -26.16
CA ALA A 397 -2.96 20.76 -27.49
C ALA A 397 -1.52 20.38 -27.90
N PRO A 398 -0.87 19.42 -27.20
CA PRO A 398 0.50 19.01 -27.51
C PRO A 398 0.60 18.37 -28.91
N GLU A 399 1.75 18.56 -29.56
CA GLU A 399 2.02 18.11 -30.93
C GLU A 399 3.31 17.30 -30.99
N ASN A 400 3.33 16.25 -31.81
CA ASN A 400 4.55 15.52 -32.12
C ASN A 400 5.30 16.24 -33.24
N LYS A 401 6.35 16.98 -32.90
CA LYS A 401 7.21 17.65 -33.89
C LYS A 401 8.68 17.69 -33.42
N PRO A 402 9.65 17.80 -34.34
CA PRO A 402 11.05 17.94 -33.96
C PRO A 402 11.26 19.27 -33.21
N PRO A 403 11.86 19.27 -32.02
CA PRO A 403 12.19 20.52 -31.32
C PRO A 403 13.33 21.27 -32.04
N PRO A 404 13.53 22.56 -31.74
CA PRO A 404 14.65 23.32 -32.28
C PRO A 404 15.97 22.58 -32.08
N ASN A 405 16.77 22.45 -33.14
CA ASN A 405 18.06 21.74 -33.15
C ASN A 405 18.00 20.22 -32.95
N CYS A 406 16.83 19.59 -33.04
CA CYS A 406 16.68 18.14 -33.01
C CYS A 406 15.92 17.67 -34.25
N LYS A 407 16.30 16.50 -34.81
CA LYS A 407 15.59 15.90 -35.95
C LYS A 407 14.52 14.90 -35.54
N GLU A 408 14.63 14.36 -34.33
CA GLU A 408 13.67 13.36 -33.83
C GLU A 408 12.41 14.06 -33.30
N PRO A 409 11.22 13.62 -33.74
CA PRO A 409 9.96 14.13 -33.18
C PRO A 409 9.87 13.86 -31.69
N ARG A 410 9.40 14.87 -30.95
CA ARG A 410 9.02 14.73 -29.54
C ARG A 410 7.64 15.32 -29.35
N LEU A 411 6.95 14.88 -28.30
CA LEU A 411 5.71 15.50 -27.89
C LEU A 411 6.04 16.84 -27.23
N LEU A 412 5.68 17.94 -27.91
CA LEU A 412 5.94 19.30 -27.46
C LEU A 412 4.62 19.97 -27.08
N THR A 413 4.64 20.64 -25.94
CA THR A 413 3.62 21.60 -25.52
C THR A 413 4.07 22.99 -25.98
N THR A 414 3.40 23.56 -26.99
CA THR A 414 3.75 24.88 -27.51
C THR A 414 2.54 25.81 -27.53
N LEU A 415 2.81 27.10 -27.34
CA LEU A 415 1.82 28.18 -27.43
C LEU A 415 1.56 28.63 -28.88
N GLU A 416 1.98 27.81 -29.86
CA GLU A 416 1.76 28.10 -31.28
C GLU A 416 0.33 27.70 -31.69
N PRO A 417 -0.26 28.36 -32.70
CA PRO A 417 -1.48 27.89 -33.35
C PRO A 417 -1.36 26.44 -33.82
N LYS A 418 -2.46 25.71 -33.80
CA LYS A 418 -2.56 24.32 -34.25
C LYS A 418 -3.27 24.28 -35.59
N THR A 419 -2.72 23.51 -36.52
CA THR A 419 -3.32 23.32 -37.85
C THR A 419 -3.55 21.86 -38.11
N LYS A 420 -4.73 21.50 -38.64
CA LYS A 420 -5.14 20.11 -38.89
C LYS A 420 -4.91 19.19 -37.67
N TYR A 421 -5.27 19.70 -36.49
CA TYR A 421 -5.10 19.03 -35.21
C TYR A 421 -6.25 18.06 -34.97
N ILE A 422 -5.92 16.79 -34.76
CA ILE A 422 -6.90 15.73 -34.56
C ILE A 422 -7.07 15.47 -33.06
N LEU A 423 -8.31 15.55 -32.57
CA LEU A 423 -8.63 15.31 -31.15
C LEU A 423 -10.06 14.85 -30.94
N HIS A 424 -10.30 14.17 -29.81
CA HIS A 424 -11.64 13.86 -29.33
C HIS A 424 -12.37 15.13 -28.88
N TYR A 425 -13.68 15.22 -29.13
CA TYR A 425 -14.49 16.43 -28.84
C TYR A 425 -14.41 16.88 -27.37
N SER A 426 -14.28 15.96 -26.41
CA SER A 426 -14.17 16.30 -24.98
C SER A 426 -12.89 17.11 -24.68
N ASN A 427 -11.78 16.81 -25.35
CA ASN A 427 -10.55 17.58 -25.23
C ASN A 427 -10.69 18.94 -25.91
N LEU A 428 -11.36 19.00 -27.07
CA LEU A 428 -11.66 20.27 -27.73
C LEU A 428 -12.51 21.18 -26.83
N LYS A 429 -13.56 20.65 -26.23
CA LYS A 429 -14.41 21.34 -25.26
C LYS A 429 -13.61 21.90 -24.08
N LEU A 430 -12.65 21.14 -23.56
CA LEU A 430 -11.72 21.64 -22.53
C LEU A 430 -10.88 22.81 -23.05
N TYR A 431 -10.30 22.70 -24.24
CA TYR A 431 -9.44 23.72 -24.82
C TYR A 431 -10.19 25.03 -25.09
N LEU A 432 -11.41 24.96 -25.62
CA LEU A 432 -12.28 26.12 -25.84
C LEU A 432 -12.65 26.79 -24.52
N LYS A 433 -13.02 26.01 -23.49
CA LYS A 433 -13.29 26.54 -22.14
C LYS A 433 -12.08 27.23 -21.51
N LEU A 434 -10.86 26.80 -21.87
CA LEU A 434 -9.61 27.42 -21.43
C LEU A 434 -9.17 28.59 -22.33
N GLY A 435 -9.92 28.92 -23.38
CA GLY A 435 -9.76 30.14 -24.18
C GLY A 435 -9.11 29.95 -25.55
N LEU A 436 -8.82 28.73 -26.00
CA LEU A 436 -8.38 28.52 -27.39
C LEU A 436 -9.53 28.88 -28.34
N VAL A 437 -9.19 29.45 -29.50
CA VAL A 437 -10.18 29.92 -30.48
C VAL A 437 -10.22 28.98 -31.68
N LEU A 438 -11.40 28.50 -32.03
CA LEU A 438 -11.61 27.62 -33.17
C LEU A 438 -11.64 28.41 -34.48
N LYS A 439 -10.84 28.02 -35.48
CA LYS A 439 -10.71 28.77 -36.74
C LYS A 439 -11.35 28.11 -37.97
N LYS A 440 -11.32 26.79 -38.10
CA LYS A 440 -11.75 26.10 -39.33
C LYS A 440 -12.48 24.78 -39.08
N LYS A 441 -13.43 24.51 -39.98
CA LYS A 441 -14.38 23.39 -40.05
C LYS A 441 -13.77 22.03 -40.42
N PHE A 442 -14.55 21.00 -40.09
CA PHE A 442 -14.15 19.69 -39.60
C PHE A 442 -14.19 18.62 -40.67
N ILE A 443 -13.26 17.67 -40.57
CA ILE A 443 -13.58 16.28 -40.90
C ILE A 443 -13.87 15.62 -39.56
N ALA A 444 -15.09 15.10 -39.41
CA ALA A 444 -15.54 14.41 -38.22
C ALA A 444 -15.56 12.91 -38.49
N PHE A 445 -15.02 12.16 -37.55
CA PHE A 445 -15.05 10.71 -37.44
C PHE A 445 -15.87 10.32 -36.21
#